data_AF-A0A101WZZ7-F1
#
_entry.id   AF-A0A101WZZ7-F1
#
_cell.length_a   1.000
_cell.length_b   1.000
_cell.length_c   1.000
_cell.angle_alpha   90.00
_cell.angle_beta   90.00
_cell.angle_gamma   90.00
#
_symmetry.space_group_name_H-M   'P 1'
#
loop_
_entity.id
_entity.type
_entity.pdbx_description
1 polymer ?
#
loop_
_entity_poly.entity_id
_entity_poly.type
_entity_poly.pdbx_seq_one_letter_code
_entity_poly.pdbx_strand_id
1 'polypeptide(L)'
;MRFKSRLVFAISLVVAVVLVAVMVSVLPLTHVTNKPGTPAPISTPISIYLGPPIYVIGPQTLVQKLISVGIPQSLIKLIGLSQLSSLPGNSTVIIDYSVIEPEVVVGVVNGRVGLNLTSPVIDLLTNLIAEGDLVMLYGNTSNLSVMEYLLAYTWARRYCALYMVSSSVPFDYLIAYPEIPVGSKEALYV
;
A
#
# COMPACT_ATOMS: atom_id res chain seq x y z
N MET A 1 21.03 -42.34 -16.43
CA MET A 1 20.26 -41.07 -16.33
C MET A 1 18.97 -41.18 -15.49
N ARG A 2 18.93 -41.93 -14.36
CA ARG A 2 17.66 -42.15 -13.61
C ARG A 2 17.60 -41.51 -12.22
N PHE A 3 18.72 -41.01 -11.69
CA PHE A 3 18.81 -40.41 -10.35
C PHE A 3 18.64 -38.88 -10.33
N LYS A 4 19.09 -38.15 -11.37
CA LYS A 4 18.96 -36.68 -11.44
C LYS A 4 17.49 -36.22 -11.48
N SER A 5 16.61 -36.96 -12.14
CA SER A 5 15.18 -36.62 -12.27
C SER A 5 14.42 -36.71 -10.93
N ARG A 6 14.73 -37.70 -10.08
CA ARG A 6 14.05 -37.87 -8.78
C ARG A 6 14.42 -36.78 -7.78
N LEU A 7 15.67 -36.31 -7.82
CA LEU A 7 16.16 -35.25 -6.94
C LEU A 7 15.58 -33.88 -7.34
N VAL A 8 15.48 -33.59 -8.64
CA VAL A 8 14.80 -32.39 -9.15
C VAL A 8 13.30 -32.40 -8.79
N PHE A 9 12.65 -33.56 -8.90
CA PHE A 9 11.24 -33.70 -8.51
C PHE A 9 11.03 -33.50 -7.01
N ALA A 10 11.93 -34.03 -6.17
CA ALA A 10 11.86 -33.85 -4.72
C ALA A 10 12.06 -32.38 -4.31
N ILE A 11 13.03 -31.68 -4.92
CA ILE A 11 13.26 -30.25 -4.64
C ILE A 11 12.06 -29.41 -5.08
N SER A 12 11.49 -29.68 -6.26
CA SER A 12 10.30 -28.97 -6.75
C SER A 12 9.08 -29.21 -5.86
N LEU A 13 8.90 -30.43 -5.34
CA LEU A 13 7.81 -30.76 -4.42
C LEU A 13 7.96 -30.02 -3.08
N VAL A 14 9.18 -29.96 -2.54
CA VAL A 14 9.45 -29.26 -1.28
C VAL A 14 9.20 -27.76 -1.44
N VAL A 15 9.65 -27.13 -2.53
CA VAL A 15 9.40 -25.70 -2.78
C VAL A 15 7.90 -25.40 -2.92
N ALA A 16 7.15 -26.25 -3.61
CA ALA A 16 5.70 -26.09 -3.74
C ALA A 16 4.97 -26.25 -2.40
N VAL A 17 5.36 -27.22 -1.57
CA VAL A 17 4.77 -27.44 -0.23
C VAL A 17 5.07 -26.26 0.70
N VAL A 18 6.29 -25.70 0.65
CA VAL A 18 6.67 -24.52 1.45
C VAL A 18 5.85 -23.29 1.02
N LEU A 19 5.65 -23.08 -0.28
CA LEU A 19 4.83 -21.96 -0.80
C LEU A 19 3.35 -22.08 -0.39
N VAL A 20 2.78 -23.28 -0.43
CA VAL A 20 1.40 -23.52 0.02
C VAL A 20 1.28 -23.35 1.53
N ALA A 21 2.24 -23.85 2.31
CA ALA A 21 2.26 -23.68 3.77
C ALA A 21 2.38 -22.20 4.18
N VAL A 22 3.18 -21.41 3.46
CA VAL A 22 3.29 -19.97 3.71
C VAL A 22 1.98 -19.25 3.38
N MET A 23 1.29 -19.58 2.27
CA MET A 23 -0.02 -18.99 1.94
C MET A 23 -1.12 -19.34 2.97
N VAL A 24 -1.10 -20.54 3.54
CA VAL A 24 -2.06 -20.96 4.59
C VAL A 24 -1.75 -20.29 5.94
N SER A 25 -0.49 -19.91 6.19
CA SER A 25 -0.06 -19.25 7.43
C SER A 25 -0.45 -17.76 7.53
N VAL A 26 -0.80 -17.10 6.42
CA VAL A 26 -1.09 -15.64 6.41
C VAL A 26 -2.59 -15.31 6.44
N LEU A 27 -3.48 -16.30 6.29
CA LEU A 27 -4.92 -16.11 6.50
C LEU A 27 -5.36 -16.71 7.84
N PRO A 28 -5.55 -15.91 8.90
CA PRO A 28 -6.47 -16.30 9.96
C PRO A 28 -7.90 -16.21 9.39
N LEU A 29 -8.35 -17.25 8.68
CA LEU A 29 -9.75 -17.39 8.33
C LEU A 29 -10.51 -17.78 9.59
N THR A 30 -10.92 -16.78 10.38
CA THR A 30 -11.89 -16.95 11.45
C THR A 30 -13.25 -17.18 10.80
N HIS A 31 -13.55 -18.43 10.47
CA HIS A 31 -14.89 -18.82 10.06
C HIS A 31 -15.79 -18.76 11.31
N VAL A 32 -16.46 -17.62 11.52
CA VAL A 32 -17.56 -17.53 12.48
C VAL A 32 -18.69 -18.38 11.91
N THR A 33 -18.83 -19.60 12.40
CA THR A 33 -20.03 -20.41 12.20
C THR A 33 -21.17 -19.75 12.97
N ASN A 34 -21.86 -18.80 12.34
CA ASN A 34 -23.14 -18.32 12.84
C ASN A 34 -24.15 -19.46 12.68
N LYS A 35 -24.51 -20.08 13.80
CA LYS A 35 -25.66 -20.99 13.88
C LYS A 35 -26.91 -20.15 13.57
N PRO A 36 -27.79 -20.54 12.63
CA PRO A 36 -29.00 -19.75 12.36
C PRO A 36 -29.95 -19.83 13.55
N GLY A 37 -30.33 -18.67 14.10
CA GLY A 37 -31.48 -18.55 15.00
C GLY A 37 -31.21 -18.03 16.41
N THR A 38 -30.65 -16.82 16.54
CA THR A 38 -30.95 -15.92 17.68
C THR A 38 -30.63 -14.49 17.24
N PRO A 39 -31.56 -13.52 17.31
CA PRO A 39 -31.23 -12.11 17.05
C PRO A 39 -30.21 -11.63 18.08
N ALA A 40 -29.01 -11.25 17.63
CA ALA A 40 -28.03 -10.63 18.50
C ALA A 40 -28.56 -9.26 18.96
N PRO A 41 -28.43 -8.91 20.25
CA PRO A 41 -28.80 -7.59 20.73
C PRO A 41 -27.99 -6.53 19.99
N ILE A 42 -28.67 -5.48 19.52
CA ILE A 42 -28.07 -4.29 18.92
C ILE A 42 -27.38 -3.53 20.05
N SER A 43 -26.16 -3.91 20.41
CA SER A 43 -25.36 -3.16 21.36
C SER A 43 -23.87 -3.31 21.05
N THR A 44 -23.32 -2.18 20.59
CA THR A 44 -21.96 -1.63 20.74
C THR A 44 -21.35 -1.23 19.40
N PRO A 45 -20.80 0.00 19.27
CA PRO A 45 -19.95 0.31 18.14
C PRO A 45 -18.75 -0.63 18.22
N ILE A 46 -18.58 -1.48 17.21
CA ILE A 46 -17.39 -2.32 17.07
C ILE A 46 -16.25 -1.35 16.72
N SER A 47 -15.55 -0.84 17.73
CA SER A 47 -14.31 -0.09 17.57
C SER A 47 -13.25 -0.70 18.47
N ILE A 48 -12.58 -1.72 17.95
CA ILE A 48 -11.29 -2.17 18.48
C ILE A 48 -10.40 -2.56 17.30
N TYR A 49 -10.09 -1.58 16.45
CA TYR A 49 -8.83 -1.63 15.73
C TYR A 49 -7.74 -1.29 16.74
N LEU A 50 -7.07 -2.32 17.28
CA LEU A 50 -5.87 -2.21 18.12
C LEU A 50 -4.58 -2.20 17.29
N GLY A 51 -4.65 -1.77 16.03
CA GLY A 51 -3.49 -1.72 15.16
C GLY A 51 -2.57 -0.53 15.47
N PRO A 52 -1.39 -0.49 14.81
CA PRO A 52 -0.43 0.61 14.95
C PRO A 52 -1.07 1.94 14.53
N PRO A 53 -0.53 3.07 15.02
CA PRO A 53 -1.02 4.39 14.63
C PRO A 53 -0.93 4.59 13.11
N ILE A 54 -1.93 5.27 12.56
CA ILE A 54 -1.98 5.71 11.17
C ILE A 54 -1.37 7.11 11.12
N TYR A 55 -0.22 7.23 10.49
CA TYR A 55 0.44 8.51 10.29
C TYR A 55 -0.15 9.21 9.07
N VAL A 56 -0.60 10.45 9.25
CA VAL A 56 -1.24 11.24 8.20
C VAL A 56 -0.41 12.47 7.94
N ILE A 57 -0.14 12.75 6.67
CA ILE A 57 0.59 13.92 6.20
C ILE A 57 -0.35 14.67 5.28
N GLY A 58 -0.81 15.85 5.70
CA GLY A 58 -1.84 16.57 4.96
C GLY A 58 -2.55 17.62 5.78
N PRO A 59 -3.58 18.25 5.22
CA PRO A 59 -4.42 19.19 5.95
C PRO A 59 -5.27 18.47 7.01
N GLN A 60 -5.66 19.19 8.07
CA GLN A 60 -6.56 18.67 9.11
C GLN A 60 -7.89 18.14 8.53
N THR A 61 -8.33 18.66 7.38
CA THR A 61 -9.51 18.19 6.66
C THR A 61 -9.40 16.72 6.24
N LEU A 62 -8.20 16.22 5.91
CA LEU A 62 -7.99 14.79 5.62
C LEU A 62 -8.23 13.94 6.87
N VAL A 63 -7.70 14.37 8.02
CA VAL A 63 -7.96 13.70 9.32
C VAL A 63 -9.45 13.62 9.60
N GLN A 64 -10.20 14.70 9.36
CA GLN A 64 -11.66 14.70 9.56
C GLN A 64 -12.38 13.73 8.60
N LYS A 65 -11.92 13.61 7.34
CA LYS A 65 -12.47 12.62 6.40
C LYS A 65 -12.23 11.20 6.88
N LEU A 66 -11.03 10.89 7.37
CA LEU A 66 -10.70 9.57 7.92
C LEU A 66 -11.57 9.23 9.13
N ILE A 67 -11.80 10.19 10.02
CA ILE A 67 -12.72 10.04 11.16
C ILE A 67 -14.15 9.79 10.67
N SER A 68 -14.60 10.51 9.65
CA SER A 68 -15.96 10.37 9.11
C SER A 68 -16.24 9.00 8.49
N VAL A 69 -15.21 8.30 8.00
CA VAL A 69 -15.32 6.92 7.48
C VAL A 69 -15.09 5.86 8.56
N GLY A 70 -15.02 6.27 9.83
CA GLY A 70 -15.00 5.37 10.98
C GLY A 70 -13.61 5.06 11.53
N ILE A 71 -12.55 5.75 11.09
CA ILE A 71 -11.22 5.59 11.69
C ILE A 71 -11.17 6.35 13.03
N PRO A 72 -10.93 5.67 14.16
CA PRO A 72 -10.83 6.33 15.47
C PRO A 72 -9.73 7.40 15.50
N GLN A 73 -10.06 8.60 15.97
CA GLN A 73 -9.09 9.71 16.09
C GLN A 73 -7.86 9.32 16.93
N SER A 74 -8.02 8.47 17.95
CA SER A 74 -6.93 8.01 18.81
C SER A 74 -5.83 7.25 18.06
N LEU A 75 -6.12 6.73 16.87
CA LEU A 75 -5.17 6.02 16.02
C LEU A 75 -4.49 6.94 15.02
N ILE A 76 -5.05 8.12 14.74
CA ILE A 76 -4.52 9.03 13.73
C ILE A 76 -3.46 9.93 14.35
N LYS A 77 -2.26 9.94 13.78
CA LYS A 77 -1.19 10.87 14.12
C LYS A 77 -0.90 11.78 12.92
N LEU A 78 -1.34 13.03 13.03
CA LEU A 78 -0.97 14.05 12.04
C LEU A 78 0.49 14.46 12.24
N ILE A 79 1.30 14.30 11.20
CA ILE A 79 2.73 14.61 11.19
C ILE A 79 3.12 15.40 9.92
N GLY A 80 4.28 16.04 9.94
CA GLY A 80 4.87 16.70 8.77
C GLY A 80 5.75 15.77 7.93
N LEU A 81 6.02 16.16 6.67
CA LEU A 81 6.94 15.47 5.77
C LEU A 81 8.32 15.22 6.40
N SER A 82 8.84 16.19 7.16
CA SER A 82 10.15 16.09 7.81
C SER A 82 10.24 15.02 8.90
N GLN A 83 9.11 14.49 9.35
CA GLN A 83 9.04 13.47 10.40
C GLN A 83 8.96 12.04 9.84
N LEU A 84 8.74 11.88 8.54
CA LEU A 84 8.59 10.56 7.89
C LEU A 84 9.82 9.66 8.06
N SER A 85 11.03 10.21 8.00
CA SER A 85 12.27 9.43 8.18
C SER A 85 12.53 8.96 9.62
N SER A 86 11.65 9.33 10.55
CA SER A 86 11.74 8.95 11.97
C SER A 86 10.62 8.01 12.40
N LEU A 87 9.83 7.52 11.44
CA LEU A 87 8.75 6.59 11.73
C LEU A 87 9.30 5.25 12.20
N PRO A 88 8.58 4.55 13.08
CA PRO A 88 8.86 3.14 13.31
C PRO A 88 8.49 2.37 12.04
N GLY A 89 9.36 1.49 11.55
CA GLY A 89 9.04 0.65 10.39
C GLY A 89 7.81 -0.25 10.61
N ASN A 90 7.20 -0.69 9.51
CA ASN A 90 5.89 -1.37 9.45
C ASN A 90 4.71 -0.49 9.91
N SER A 91 4.84 0.82 9.72
CA SER A 91 3.78 1.81 9.94
C SER A 91 2.77 1.85 8.80
N THR A 92 1.59 2.41 9.07
CA THR A 92 0.63 2.80 8.03
C THR A 92 0.72 4.31 7.83
N VAL A 93 0.98 4.74 6.60
CA VAL A 93 1.24 6.13 6.25
C VAL A 93 0.31 6.58 5.13
N ILE A 94 -0.44 7.66 5.36
CA ILE A 94 -1.29 8.31 4.36
C ILE A 94 -0.73 9.70 4.07
N ILE A 95 -0.38 9.95 2.81
CA ILE A 95 0.17 11.23 2.35
C ILE A 95 -0.82 11.88 1.41
N ASP A 96 -1.29 13.08 1.74
CA ASP A 96 -2.04 13.92 0.82
C ASP A 96 -1.12 14.34 -0.33
N TYR A 97 -1.50 13.94 -1.53
CA TYR A 97 -0.73 14.16 -2.75
C TYR A 97 -0.44 15.64 -2.97
N SER A 98 -1.35 16.54 -2.60
CA SER A 98 -1.15 18.00 -2.75
C SER A 98 0.06 18.52 -1.97
N VAL A 99 0.51 17.81 -0.93
CA VAL A 99 1.68 18.17 -0.14
C VAL A 99 2.98 17.81 -0.86
N ILE A 100 2.99 16.72 -1.63
CA ILE A 100 4.18 16.24 -2.35
C ILE A 100 4.17 16.64 -3.83
N GLU A 101 3.02 17.00 -4.39
CA GLU A 101 2.83 17.39 -5.79
C GLU A 101 3.85 18.45 -6.26
N PRO A 102 4.11 19.55 -5.53
CA PRO A 102 5.07 20.57 -5.98
C PRO A 102 6.51 20.06 -6.10
N GLU A 103 6.86 19.01 -5.35
CA GLU A 103 8.21 18.43 -5.32
C GLU A 103 8.38 17.34 -6.40
N VAL A 104 7.29 16.72 -6.83
CA VAL A 104 7.32 15.57 -7.76
C VAL A 104 6.89 15.93 -9.17
N VAL A 105 6.16 17.03 -9.39
CA VAL A 105 5.70 17.46 -10.73
C VAL A 105 6.58 18.60 -11.25
N VAL A 106 7.14 18.42 -12.44
CA VAL A 106 7.92 19.47 -13.15
C VAL A 106 7.11 20.24 -14.18
N GLY A 107 5.93 19.73 -14.57
CA GLY A 107 5.01 20.40 -15.48
C GLY A 107 4.23 19.43 -16.35
N VAL A 108 3.55 19.95 -17.37
CA VAL A 108 2.81 19.16 -18.35
C VAL A 108 3.49 19.29 -19.71
N VAL A 109 3.96 18.18 -20.27
CA VAL A 109 4.62 18.11 -21.57
C VAL A 109 3.76 17.25 -22.50
N ASN A 110 3.28 17.82 -23.60
CA ASN A 110 2.43 17.13 -24.59
C ASN A 110 1.19 16.44 -23.96
N GLY A 111 0.54 17.10 -22.99
CA GLY A 111 -0.62 16.56 -22.30
C GLY A 111 -0.31 15.44 -21.28
N ARG A 112 0.97 15.18 -21.00
CA ARG A 112 1.41 14.22 -19.97
C ARG A 112 2.07 14.96 -18.81
N VAL A 113 1.80 14.53 -17.58
CA VAL A 113 2.45 15.07 -16.39
C VAL A 113 3.90 14.58 -16.36
N GLY A 114 4.85 15.51 -16.38
CA GLY A 114 6.27 15.24 -16.21
C GLY A 114 6.63 15.16 -14.73
N LEU A 115 7.38 14.12 -14.35
CA LEU A 115 7.75 13.86 -12.96
C LEU A 115 9.25 14.05 -12.72
N ASN A 116 9.57 14.66 -11.57
CA ASN A 116 10.93 14.76 -11.05
C ASN A 116 11.25 13.51 -10.23
N LEU A 117 11.76 12.47 -10.90
CA LEU A 117 12.13 11.21 -10.25
C LEU A 117 13.40 11.30 -9.39
N THR A 118 14.07 12.45 -9.40
CA THR A 118 15.21 12.78 -8.52
C THR A 118 14.81 13.60 -7.29
N SER A 119 13.52 13.87 -7.11
CA SER A 119 13.00 14.59 -5.94
C SER A 119 13.34 13.85 -4.63
N PRO A 120 13.71 14.58 -3.55
CA PRO A 120 13.90 13.98 -2.23
C PRO A 120 12.68 13.22 -1.71
N VAL A 121 11.48 13.56 -2.19
CA VAL A 121 10.25 12.81 -1.88
C VAL A 121 10.34 11.37 -2.36
N ILE A 122 10.97 11.11 -3.51
CA ILE A 122 11.12 9.74 -4.03
C ILE A 122 12.02 8.93 -3.08
N ASP A 123 13.13 9.51 -2.60
CA ASP A 123 14.01 8.85 -1.62
C ASP A 123 13.24 8.55 -0.33
N LEU A 124 12.46 9.51 0.14
CA LEU A 124 11.64 9.38 1.34
C LEU A 124 10.62 8.24 1.20
N LEU A 125 9.85 8.21 0.11
CA LEU A 125 8.86 7.14 -0.15
C LEU A 125 9.55 5.77 -0.29
N THR A 126 10.71 5.73 -0.95
CA THR A 126 11.49 4.50 -1.10
C THR A 126 11.97 3.97 0.25
N ASN A 127 12.36 4.85 1.18
CA ASN A 127 12.79 4.46 2.53
C ASN A 127 11.64 3.92 3.37
N LEU A 128 10.45 4.56 3.34
CA LEU A 128 9.26 4.03 4.03
C LEU A 128 8.95 2.60 3.56
N ILE A 129 8.91 2.41 2.23
CA ILE A 129 8.69 1.10 1.63
C ILE A 129 9.79 0.12 2.07
N ALA A 130 11.05 0.58 2.15
CA ALA A 130 12.17 -0.25 2.61
C ALA A 130 12.03 -0.73 4.05
N GLU A 131 11.43 0.09 4.91
CA GLU A 131 11.17 -0.18 6.32
C GLU A 131 9.91 -1.03 6.55
N GLY A 132 9.22 -1.41 5.48
CA GLY A 132 8.01 -2.24 5.51
C GLY A 132 6.72 -1.44 5.70
N ASP A 133 6.76 -0.12 5.57
CA ASP A 133 5.59 0.72 5.76
C ASP A 133 4.58 0.54 4.62
N LEU A 134 3.30 0.52 4.98
CA LEU A 134 2.20 0.64 4.04
C LEU A 134 2.00 2.12 3.71
N VAL A 135 2.44 2.52 2.52
CA VAL A 135 2.32 3.89 2.02
C VAL A 135 1.10 4.03 1.11
N MET A 136 0.24 4.99 1.42
CA MET A 136 -0.95 5.35 0.65
C MET A 136 -0.89 6.83 0.24
N LEU A 137 -1.24 7.11 -1.02
CA LEU A 137 -1.42 8.48 -1.50
C LEU A 137 -2.91 8.82 -1.54
N TYR A 138 -3.27 9.93 -0.92
CA TYR A 138 -4.62 10.48 -0.94
C TYR A 138 -4.67 11.68 -1.87
N GLY A 139 -5.58 11.71 -2.84
CA GLY A 139 -5.68 12.82 -3.76
C GLY A 139 -6.94 12.79 -4.61
N ASN A 140 -7.04 13.73 -5.55
CA ASN A 140 -8.12 13.76 -6.52
C ASN A 140 -7.95 12.61 -7.53
N THR A 141 -9.06 12.05 -8.01
CA THR A 141 -9.08 11.03 -9.07
C THR A 141 -8.43 11.52 -10.35
N SER A 142 -8.41 12.83 -10.62
CA SER A 142 -7.66 13.42 -11.75
C SER A 142 -6.16 13.13 -11.69
N ASN A 143 -5.62 12.92 -10.49
CA ASN A 143 -4.20 12.68 -10.24
C ASN A 143 -3.89 11.19 -10.06
N LEU A 144 -4.90 10.32 -10.20
CA LEU A 144 -4.80 8.89 -9.93
C LEU A 144 -3.62 8.25 -10.68
N SER A 145 -3.54 8.44 -12.00
CA SER A 145 -2.45 7.87 -12.81
C SER A 145 -1.05 8.34 -12.38
N VAL A 146 -0.94 9.56 -11.84
CA VAL A 146 0.34 10.09 -11.35
C VAL A 146 0.68 9.49 -9.99
N MET A 147 -0.29 9.44 -9.08
CA MET A 147 -0.12 8.81 -7.76
C MET A 147 0.25 7.32 -7.89
N GLU A 148 -0.44 6.60 -8.78
CA GLU A 148 -0.16 5.21 -9.13
C GLU A 148 1.27 5.06 -9.65
N TYR A 149 1.67 5.89 -10.62
CA TYR A 149 3.02 5.85 -11.16
C TYR A 149 4.08 6.14 -10.08
N LEU A 150 3.85 7.10 -9.19
CA LEU A 150 4.79 7.43 -8.12
C LEU A 150 4.96 6.29 -7.12
N LEU A 151 3.84 5.70 -6.67
CA LEU A 151 3.90 4.54 -5.80
C LEU A 151 4.55 3.37 -6.52
N ALA A 152 4.22 3.18 -7.80
CA ALA A 152 4.81 2.13 -8.62
C ALA A 152 6.33 2.25 -8.77
N TYR A 153 6.77 3.44 -9.13
CA TYR A 153 8.17 3.76 -9.33
C TYR A 153 8.96 3.63 -8.02
N THR A 154 8.42 4.04 -6.89
CA THR A 154 9.09 3.95 -5.57
C THR A 154 9.21 2.50 -5.09
N TRP A 155 8.16 1.69 -5.28
CA TRP A 155 8.21 0.24 -5.07
C TRP A 155 9.25 -0.43 -5.96
N ALA A 156 9.24 -0.10 -7.26
CA ALA A 156 10.21 -0.60 -8.21
C ALA A 156 11.62 -0.23 -7.77
N ARG A 157 11.90 1.06 -7.52
CA ARG A 157 13.21 1.53 -7.06
C ARG A 157 13.72 0.79 -5.82
N ARG A 158 12.84 0.38 -4.90
CA ARG A 158 13.22 -0.40 -3.71
C ARG A 158 13.44 -1.89 -3.98
N TYR A 159 12.53 -2.55 -4.69
CA TYR A 159 12.49 -4.02 -4.79
C TYR A 159 12.81 -4.57 -6.18
N CYS A 160 12.50 -3.83 -7.24
CA CYS A 160 12.84 -4.16 -8.60
C CYS A 160 14.07 -3.36 -9.03
N ALA A 161 15.23 -3.98 -9.00
CA ALA A 161 16.46 -3.42 -9.53
C ALA A 161 16.23 -2.66 -10.86
N LEU A 162 16.14 -1.32 -10.81
CA LEU A 162 16.46 -0.42 -11.93
C LEU A 162 17.89 -0.72 -12.47
N TYR A 163 18.65 -1.54 -11.72
CA TYR A 163 19.92 -2.20 -12.01
C TYR A 163 19.88 -3.41 -12.95
N MET A 164 18.75 -3.82 -13.54
CA MET A 164 18.81 -4.64 -14.77
C MET A 164 19.09 -3.72 -15.97
N VAL A 165 20.32 -3.23 -16.02
CA VAL A 165 20.89 -2.44 -17.12
C VAL A 165 21.10 -3.36 -18.31
N SER A 166 20.03 -3.60 -19.07
CA SER A 166 20.13 -3.88 -20.50
C SER A 166 19.10 -2.99 -21.20
N SER A 167 19.60 -1.81 -21.55
CA SER A 167 18.99 -0.78 -22.39
C SER A 167 18.35 -1.37 -23.65
N SER A 168 17.02 -1.60 -23.65
CA SER A 168 16.17 -1.65 -24.87
C SER A 168 14.71 -2.11 -24.64
N VAL A 169 14.31 -2.51 -23.43
CA VAL A 169 12.94 -3.02 -23.19
C VAL A 169 12.20 -2.10 -22.19
N PRO A 170 10.98 -1.63 -22.50
CA PRO A 170 10.16 -0.95 -21.50
C PRO A 170 9.91 -1.92 -20.34
N PHE A 171 10.13 -1.45 -19.11
CA PHE A 171 9.89 -2.26 -17.93
C PHE A 171 8.38 -2.39 -17.72
N ASP A 172 7.88 -3.63 -17.78
CA ASP A 172 6.53 -3.94 -17.32
C ASP A 172 6.57 -4.05 -15.78
N TYR A 173 5.89 -3.14 -15.09
CA TYR A 173 5.73 -3.19 -13.64
C TYR A 173 4.37 -3.82 -13.32
N LEU A 174 4.37 -4.96 -12.63
CA LEU A 174 3.14 -5.54 -12.08
C LEU A 174 3.00 -5.11 -10.63
N ILE A 175 1.98 -4.31 -10.34
CA ILE A 175 1.72 -3.79 -9.00
C ILE A 175 0.25 -3.99 -8.68
N ALA A 176 0.00 -4.67 -7.58
CA ALA A 176 -1.33 -4.75 -6.99
C ALA A 176 -1.43 -3.61 -5.96
N TYR A 177 -2.29 -2.64 -6.22
CA TYR A 177 -2.67 -1.63 -5.23
C TYR A 177 -4.19 -1.68 -5.04
N PRO A 178 -4.68 -1.71 -3.80
CA PRO A 178 -6.10 -1.57 -3.54
C PRO A 178 -6.53 -0.11 -3.72
N GLU A 179 -7.43 0.15 -4.66
CA GLU A 179 -8.12 1.44 -4.72
C GLU A 179 -9.26 1.43 -3.68
N ILE A 180 -9.16 2.33 -2.69
CA ILE A 180 -10.19 2.47 -1.64
C ILE A 180 -10.91 3.79 -1.88
N PRO A 181 -12.13 3.77 -2.45
CA PRO A 181 -12.93 4.97 -2.59
C PRO A 181 -13.30 5.53 -1.21
N VAL A 182 -12.83 6.73 -0.89
CA VAL A 182 -13.17 7.43 0.36
C VAL A 182 -14.28 8.44 0.07
N GLY A 183 -15.53 8.04 0.32
CA GLY A 183 -16.69 8.92 0.25
C GLY A 183 -17.43 8.99 -1.11
N SER A 184 -17.10 8.13 -2.08
CA SER A 184 -17.97 7.88 -3.23
C SER A 184 -18.94 6.75 -2.90
N LYS A 185 -20.19 6.83 -3.41
CA LYS A 185 -21.22 5.78 -3.26
C LYS A 185 -21.02 4.63 -4.26
N GLU A 186 -19.79 4.30 -4.61
CA GLU A 186 -19.43 3.24 -5.56
C GLU A 186 -18.33 2.38 -4.93
N ALA A 187 -18.33 1.04 -4.94
CA ALA A 187 -19.22 0.05 -5.52
C ALA A 187 -19.46 -1.12 -4.52
N LEU A 188 -20.62 -1.78 -4.64
CA LEU A 188 -20.90 -3.07 -4.03
C LEU A 188 -20.29 -4.17 -4.89
N TYR A 189 -19.45 -5.02 -4.29
CA TYR A 189 -19.18 -6.35 -4.84
C TYR A 189 -20.34 -7.27 -4.41
N VAL A 190 -21.05 -7.87 -5.37
CA VAL A 190 -22.04 -8.93 -5.12
C VAL A 190 -21.45 -10.26 -5.56
#